data_AF-A0AAX2ESK0-F1
#
_entry.id   AF-A0AAX2ESK0-F1
#
_cell.length_a   1.000
_cell.length_b   1.000
_cell.length_c   1.000
_cell.angle_alpha   90.00
_cell.angle_beta   90.00
_cell.angle_gamma   90.00
#
_symmetry.space_group_name_H-M   'P 1'
#
loop_
_entity.id
_entity.type
_entity.pdbx_description
1 polymer ?
#
loop_
_entity_poly.entity_id
_entity_poly.type
_entity_poly.pdbx_seq_one_letter_code
_entity_poly.pdbx_strand_id
1 'polypeptide(L)'
;MKYTKLCIPALILMACSSAQAEQIGSVDTVFKMFGPDHKIVVEAFDDPDVKNVTCYISRAKTGGIKGGLGLAEDTSDAAISCQQVGPVELSDKIKNGKAQGDVVFQKRTSLVFKKLQVVRFYDAKRNTLAYLAYSDKVVEGSPKNALSAVPIIPWSK
;
A
#
# COMPACT_ATOMS: atom_id res chain seq x y z
N MET A 1 52.30 6.11 30.10
CA MET A 1 50.93 5.58 29.92
C MET A 1 50.36 6.15 28.63
N LYS A 2 50.22 5.31 27.59
CA LYS A 2 49.70 5.71 26.27
C LYS A 2 48.22 5.32 26.22
N TYR A 3 47.33 6.30 26.06
CA TYR A 3 45.90 6.05 25.87
C TYR A 3 45.59 6.01 24.38
N THR A 4 45.46 4.80 23.85
CA THR A 4 45.04 4.54 22.47
C THR A 4 43.54 4.82 22.37
N LYS A 5 43.15 5.88 21.64
CA LYS A 5 41.74 6.18 21.34
C LYS A 5 41.25 5.23 20.26
N LEU A 6 40.36 4.32 20.63
CA LEU A 6 39.68 3.40 19.73
C LEU A 6 38.46 4.13 19.12
N CYS A 7 38.54 4.53 17.85
CA CYS A 7 37.40 5.06 17.10
C CYS A 7 36.52 3.90 16.64
N ILE A 8 35.29 3.82 17.16
CA ILE A 8 34.26 2.89 16.71
C ILE A 8 33.46 3.56 15.58
N PRO A 9 33.33 2.96 14.38
CA PRO A 9 32.50 3.52 13.32
C PRO A 9 31.03 3.24 13.64
N ALA A 10 30.23 4.30 13.78
CA ALA A 10 28.79 4.21 13.96
C ALA A 10 28.13 3.88 12.61
N LEU A 11 27.62 2.65 12.48
CA LEU A 11 26.85 2.19 11.32
C LEU A 11 25.45 2.84 11.37
N ILE A 12 25.22 3.85 10.53
CA ILE A 12 23.90 4.49 10.38
C ILE A 12 23.00 3.51 9.61
N LEU A 13 22.11 2.80 10.32
CA LEU A 13 21.00 2.09 9.69
C LEU A 13 20.01 3.13 9.12
N MET A 14 19.99 3.29 7.80
CA MET A 14 18.87 3.93 7.11
C MET A 14 17.63 3.05 7.27
N ALA A 15 16.69 3.48 8.11
CA ALA A 15 15.37 2.87 8.21
C ALA A 15 14.54 3.22 6.96
N CYS A 16 14.32 2.25 6.07
CA CYS A 16 13.30 2.36 5.04
C CYS A 16 11.94 2.46 5.73
N SER A 17 11.32 3.64 5.69
CA SER A 17 9.97 3.86 6.18
C SER A 17 8.98 3.25 5.17
N SER A 18 8.67 1.96 5.32
CA SER A 18 7.54 1.36 4.62
C SER A 18 6.25 2.03 5.11
N ALA A 19 5.42 2.54 4.20
CA ALA A 19 4.10 3.05 4.55
C ALA A 19 3.29 1.93 5.23
N GLN A 20 3.04 2.08 6.53
CA GLN A 20 2.21 1.16 7.30
C GLN A 20 0.75 1.58 7.06
N ALA A 21 -0.07 0.67 6.53
CA ALA A 21 -1.48 0.95 6.41
C ALA A 21 -2.19 0.73 7.75
N GLU A 22 -3.00 1.71 8.14
CA GLU A 22 -3.81 1.71 9.34
C GLU A 22 -5.19 1.16 9.03
N GLN A 23 -5.64 0.14 9.75
CA GLN A 23 -7.00 -0.37 9.58
C GLN A 23 -8.00 0.63 10.17
N ILE A 24 -8.81 1.26 9.32
CA ILE A 24 -9.85 2.22 9.73
C ILE A 24 -11.19 1.57 10.03
N GLY A 25 -11.40 0.33 9.55
CA GLY A 25 -12.65 -0.40 9.80
C GLY A 25 -12.68 -1.77 9.16
N SER A 26 -13.73 -2.53 9.45
CA SER A 26 -14.03 -3.80 8.79
C SER A 26 -15.52 -4.14 8.85
N VAL A 27 -16.00 -4.84 7.84
CA VAL A 27 -17.37 -5.36 7.76
C VAL A 27 -17.31 -6.87 7.56
N ASP A 28 -18.02 -7.64 8.38
CA ASP A 28 -18.10 -9.09 8.22
C ASP A 28 -19.04 -9.45 7.06
N THR A 29 -18.65 -10.44 6.26
CA THR A 29 -19.37 -10.86 5.05
C THR A 29 -19.97 -12.25 5.17
N VAL A 30 -19.25 -13.19 5.78
CA VAL A 30 -19.70 -14.59 5.90
C VAL A 30 -19.33 -15.13 7.27
N PHE A 31 -20.36 -15.56 8.00
CA PHE A 31 -20.21 -16.19 9.30
C PHE A 31 -19.47 -17.53 9.21
N LYS A 32 -18.55 -17.77 10.15
CA LYS A 32 -17.82 -19.03 10.30
C LYS A 32 -18.08 -19.61 11.67
N MET A 33 -18.67 -20.81 11.71
CA MET A 33 -18.93 -21.54 12.95
C MET A 33 -17.66 -21.80 13.78
N PHE A 34 -16.51 -21.96 13.13
CA PHE A 34 -15.22 -22.19 13.78
C PHE A 34 -14.15 -21.23 13.24
N GLY A 35 -13.73 -20.27 14.08
CA GLY A 35 -12.75 -19.24 13.76
C GLY A 35 -13.39 -17.91 13.33
N PRO A 36 -12.58 -16.90 12.94
CA PRO A 36 -13.08 -15.57 12.57
C PRO A 36 -13.99 -15.60 11.34
N ASP A 37 -14.87 -14.63 11.20
CA ASP A 37 -15.66 -14.48 9.98
C ASP A 37 -14.81 -14.00 8.80
N HIS A 38 -15.28 -14.30 7.59
CA HIS A 38 -14.78 -13.57 6.42
C HIS A 38 -15.20 -12.12 6.57
N LYS A 39 -14.29 -11.20 6.22
CA LYS A 39 -14.55 -9.77 6.36
C LYS A 39 -13.91 -8.98 5.24
N ILE A 40 -14.44 -7.80 4.97
CA ILE A 40 -13.78 -6.77 4.18
C ILE A 40 -13.14 -5.82 5.18
N VAL A 41 -11.82 -5.66 5.09
CA VAL A 41 -11.09 -4.67 5.89
C VAL A 41 -10.85 -3.43 5.04
N VAL A 42 -10.94 -2.26 5.65
CA VAL A 42 -10.58 -0.99 5.03
C VAL A 42 -9.34 -0.47 5.74
N GLU A 43 -8.27 -0.23 4.98
CA GLU A 43 -7.01 0.28 5.48
C GLU A 43 -6.70 1.61 4.78
N ALA A 44 -6.19 2.59 5.51
CA ALA A 44 -5.69 3.86 4.99
C ALA A 44 -4.16 3.85 4.96
N PHE A 45 -3.56 4.40 3.92
CA PHE A 45 -2.12 4.64 3.85
C PHE A 45 -1.84 5.92 3.08
N ASP A 46 -0.75 6.59 3.44
CA ASP A 46 -0.26 7.76 2.71
C ASP A 46 0.79 7.33 1.69
N ASP A 47 0.83 8.04 0.57
CA ASP A 47 1.89 7.88 -0.41
C ASP A 47 3.25 8.32 0.20
N PRO A 48 4.27 7.44 0.22
CA PRO A 48 5.56 7.76 0.85
C PRO A 48 6.37 8.84 0.13
N ASP A 49 6.16 9.03 -1.18
CA ASP A 49 6.92 10.01 -1.98
C ASP A 49 6.09 11.25 -2.36
N VAL A 50 4.76 11.19 -2.19
CA VAL A 50 3.85 12.29 -2.47
C VAL A 50 3.10 12.68 -1.20
N LYS A 51 3.54 13.78 -0.58
CA LYS A 51 2.86 14.31 0.61
C LYS A 51 1.42 14.71 0.28
N ASN A 52 0.54 14.52 1.27
CA ASN A 52 -0.86 14.93 1.23
C ASN A 52 -1.71 14.20 0.17
N VAL A 53 -1.32 12.96 -0.17
CA VAL A 53 -2.20 12.02 -0.85
C VAL A 53 -2.41 10.81 0.05
N THR A 54 -3.66 10.58 0.43
CA THR A 54 -4.07 9.45 1.27
C THR A 54 -4.92 8.50 0.43
N CYS A 55 -4.62 7.22 0.52
CA CYS A 55 -5.32 6.14 -0.16
C CYS A 55 -6.05 5.25 0.85
N TYR A 56 -7.30 4.94 0.56
CA TYR A 56 -8.11 3.96 1.26
C TYR A 56 -8.24 2.73 0.38
N ILE A 57 -7.79 1.58 0.91
CA ILE A 57 -7.88 0.30 0.23
C ILE A 57 -8.81 -0.62 1.00
N SER A 58 -9.80 -1.17 0.30
CA SER A 58 -10.61 -2.26 0.84
C SER A 58 -10.11 -3.58 0.26
N ARG A 59 -10.07 -4.62 1.09
CA ARG A 59 -9.71 -5.98 0.66
C ARG A 59 -10.45 -7.03 1.45
N ALA A 60 -10.68 -8.17 0.82
CA ALA A 60 -11.17 -9.34 1.54
C ALA A 60 -10.10 -9.88 2.50
N LYS A 61 -10.55 -10.39 3.65
CA LYS A 61 -9.75 -11.16 4.59
C LYS A 61 -10.48 -12.47 4.88
N THR A 62 -9.80 -13.58 4.61
CA THR A 62 -10.36 -14.92 4.76
C THR A 62 -10.44 -15.32 6.22
N GLY A 63 -11.63 -15.72 6.67
CA GLY A 63 -11.89 -16.22 8.01
C GLY A 63 -11.73 -17.75 8.16
N GLY A 64 -12.32 -18.30 9.22
CA GLY A 64 -12.27 -19.70 9.62
C GLY A 64 -10.97 -20.06 10.34
N ILE A 65 -10.82 -21.33 10.72
CA ILE A 65 -9.63 -21.85 11.42
C ILE A 65 -8.33 -21.47 10.68
N LYS A 66 -8.28 -21.66 9.35
CA LYS A 66 -7.11 -21.28 8.53
C LYS A 66 -6.86 -19.77 8.53
N GLY A 67 -7.93 -18.95 8.51
CA GLY A 67 -7.84 -17.50 8.56
C GLY A 67 -7.35 -16.98 9.91
N GLY A 68 -7.85 -17.55 11.01
CA GLY A 68 -7.39 -17.23 12.37
C GLY A 68 -5.91 -17.59 12.61
N LEU A 69 -5.42 -18.64 11.94
CA LEU A 69 -4.00 -19.04 11.99
C LEU A 69 -3.11 -18.28 10.98
N GLY A 70 -3.67 -17.39 10.16
CA GLY A 70 -2.92 -16.65 9.13
C GLY A 70 -2.43 -17.52 7.97
N LEU A 71 -2.98 -18.72 7.81
CA LEU A 71 -2.64 -19.68 6.76
C LEU A 71 -3.59 -19.61 5.56
N ALA A 72 -4.68 -18.86 5.70
CA ALA A 72 -5.59 -18.63 4.61
C ALA A 72 -4.99 -17.69 3.57
N GLU A 73 -5.35 -17.95 2.32
CA GLU A 73 -5.14 -17.04 1.21
C GLU A 73 -6.38 -16.15 1.09
N ASP A 74 -6.22 -14.83 1.11
CA ASP A 74 -7.35 -13.94 0.83
C ASP A 74 -7.64 -13.89 -0.68
N THR A 75 -8.87 -13.49 -1.01
CA THR A 75 -9.25 -13.32 -2.41
C THR A 75 -8.52 -12.11 -3.01
N SER A 76 -8.42 -12.07 -4.34
CA SER A 76 -7.79 -10.96 -5.06
C SER A 76 -8.70 -9.74 -5.21
N ASP A 77 -9.86 -9.73 -4.55
CA ASP A 77 -10.82 -8.64 -4.62
C ASP A 77 -10.36 -7.47 -3.73
N ALA A 78 -10.11 -6.34 -4.36
CA ALA A 78 -9.75 -5.10 -3.71
C ALA A 78 -10.38 -3.91 -4.44
N ALA A 79 -10.62 -2.83 -3.69
CA ALA A 79 -10.94 -1.52 -4.25
C ALA A 79 -10.02 -0.48 -3.62
N ILE A 80 -9.75 0.61 -4.35
CA ILE A 80 -8.92 1.71 -3.87
C ILE A 80 -9.57 3.05 -4.18
N SER A 81 -9.48 3.98 -3.23
CA SER A 81 -9.84 5.38 -3.42
C SER A 81 -8.78 6.25 -2.78
N CYS A 82 -8.10 7.06 -3.60
CA CYS A 82 -7.07 7.99 -3.15
C CYS A 82 -7.58 9.42 -3.28
N GLN A 83 -7.19 10.27 -2.34
CA GLN A 83 -7.66 11.65 -2.24
C GLN A 83 -6.48 12.59 -1.97
N GLN A 84 -6.53 13.77 -2.57
CA GLN A 84 -5.68 14.89 -2.18
C GLN A 84 -6.24 15.48 -0.88
N VAL A 85 -5.47 15.41 0.20
CA VAL A 85 -5.87 15.86 1.55
C VAL A 85 -5.15 17.16 1.98
N GLY A 86 -4.42 17.78 1.06
CA GLY A 86 -3.64 18.98 1.30
C GLY A 86 -2.88 19.44 0.05
N PRO A 87 -1.96 20.41 0.17
CA PRO A 87 -1.14 20.86 -0.95
C PRO A 87 -0.18 19.74 -1.39
N VAL A 88 -0.19 19.41 -2.68
CA VAL A 88 0.66 18.35 -3.25
C VAL A 88 1.82 18.96 -4.01
N GLU A 89 3.03 18.52 -3.70
CA GLU A 89 4.24 18.87 -4.42
C GLU A 89 4.92 17.61 -4.95
N LEU A 90 5.15 17.56 -6.26
CA LEU A 90 5.83 16.43 -6.89
C LEU A 90 7.33 16.65 -6.96
N SER A 91 8.09 15.61 -6.63
CA SER A 91 9.54 15.57 -6.82
C SER A 91 9.91 15.51 -8.31
N ASP A 92 11.14 15.91 -8.64
CA ASP A 92 11.65 15.85 -10.01
C ASP A 92 11.71 14.42 -10.56
N LYS A 93 11.87 13.42 -9.68
CA LYS A 93 11.84 12.01 -10.10
C LYS A 93 10.46 11.62 -10.65
N ILE A 94 9.39 12.06 -10.00
CA ILE A 94 8.01 11.79 -10.42
C ILE A 94 7.68 12.59 -11.69
N LYS A 95 7.98 13.89 -11.70
CA LYS A 95 7.72 14.78 -12.86
C LYS A 95 8.39 14.29 -14.14
N ASN A 96 9.62 13.76 -14.03
CA ASN A 96 10.39 13.26 -15.17
C ASN A 96 10.14 11.78 -15.48
N GLY A 97 9.13 11.14 -14.87
CA GLY A 97 8.75 9.75 -15.13
C GLY A 97 9.73 8.68 -14.62
N LYS A 98 10.75 9.06 -13.83
CA LYS A 98 11.72 8.11 -13.26
C LYS A 98 11.15 7.24 -12.14
N ALA A 99 10.03 7.68 -11.55
CA ALA A 99 9.29 7.02 -10.47
C ALA A 99 7.95 6.43 -10.97
N GLN A 100 7.83 6.19 -12.27
CA GLN A 100 6.61 5.68 -12.89
C GLN A 100 6.47 4.18 -12.59
N GLY A 101 5.35 3.79 -11.99
CA GLY A 101 5.10 2.40 -11.59
C GLY A 101 5.73 2.02 -10.25
N ASP A 102 6.23 2.98 -9.47
CA ASP A 102 6.76 2.72 -8.13
C ASP A 102 5.67 2.13 -7.22
N VAL A 103 6.02 1.10 -6.46
CA VAL A 103 5.14 0.47 -5.48
C VAL A 103 5.04 1.36 -4.25
N VAL A 104 3.87 1.95 -4.03
CA VAL A 104 3.59 2.85 -2.90
C VAL A 104 2.96 2.14 -1.70
N PHE A 105 2.36 0.97 -1.93
CA PHE A 105 1.83 0.11 -0.89
C PHE A 105 1.96 -1.35 -1.27
N GLN A 106 2.25 -2.19 -0.28
CA GLN A 106 2.30 -3.63 -0.47
C GLN A 106 1.84 -4.36 0.79
N LYS A 107 0.91 -5.30 0.62
CA LYS A 107 0.46 -6.21 1.67
C LYS A 107 0.56 -7.65 1.19
N ARG A 108 1.04 -8.53 2.06
CA ARG A 108 1.02 -9.97 1.81
C ARG A 108 -0.37 -10.52 2.11
N THR A 109 -0.92 -11.28 1.17
CA THR A 109 -2.31 -11.78 1.20
C THR A 109 -2.37 -13.32 1.28
N SER A 110 -1.21 -13.98 1.22
CA SER A 110 -1.07 -15.41 1.51
C SER A 110 0.31 -15.70 2.08
N LEU A 111 0.46 -16.85 2.73
CA LEU A 111 1.75 -17.30 3.25
C LEU A 111 2.80 -17.65 2.17
N VAL A 112 2.46 -17.75 0.88
CA VAL A 112 3.43 -18.22 -0.13
C VAL A 112 3.42 -17.40 -1.43
N PHE A 113 2.27 -17.10 -2.05
CA PHE A 113 2.25 -16.65 -3.46
C PHE A 113 1.51 -15.35 -3.78
N LYS A 114 0.58 -14.89 -2.93
CA LYS A 114 -0.19 -13.66 -3.19
C LYS A 114 0.28 -12.45 -2.40
N LYS A 115 0.43 -11.34 -3.12
CA LYS A 115 0.61 -9.99 -2.60
C LYS A 115 -0.38 -9.05 -3.29
N LEU A 116 -0.95 -8.14 -2.53
CA LEU A 116 -1.68 -6.98 -3.00
C LEU A 116 -0.68 -5.82 -3.07
N GLN A 117 -0.59 -5.15 -4.21
CA GLN A 117 0.30 -4.02 -4.41
C GLN A 117 -0.48 -2.85 -4.98
N VAL A 118 -0.04 -1.64 -4.64
CA VAL A 118 -0.49 -0.41 -5.27
C VAL A 118 0.72 0.26 -5.89
N VAL A 119 0.62 0.54 -7.18
CA VAL A 119 1.64 1.28 -7.93
C VAL A 119 1.12 2.64 -8.34
N ARG A 120 2.01 3.62 -8.39
CA ARG A 120 1.69 5.00 -8.76
C ARG A 120 2.20 5.32 -10.15
N PHE A 121 1.37 6.02 -10.90
CA PHE A 121 1.69 6.61 -12.20
C PHE A 121 1.40 8.10 -12.14
N TYR A 122 2.29 8.92 -12.73
CA TYR A 122 2.01 10.33 -12.95
C TYR A 122 1.65 10.56 -14.42
N ASP A 123 0.50 11.21 -14.65
CA ASP A 123 0.06 11.71 -15.94
C ASP A 123 0.30 13.22 -15.99
N ALA A 124 1.44 13.61 -16.56
CA ALA A 124 1.84 15.01 -16.68
C ALA A 124 0.88 15.85 -17.54
N LYS A 125 0.19 15.25 -18.53
CA LYS A 125 -0.73 15.98 -19.41
C LYS A 125 -1.97 16.45 -18.66
N ARG A 126 -2.44 15.63 -17.72
CA ARG A 126 -3.64 15.91 -16.91
C ARG A 126 -3.32 16.41 -15.51
N ASN A 127 -2.03 16.46 -15.14
CA ASN A 127 -1.54 16.76 -13.80
C ASN A 127 -2.20 15.85 -12.74
N THR A 128 -2.18 14.54 -12.99
CA THR A 128 -2.94 13.54 -12.21
C THR A 128 -2.06 12.40 -11.75
N LEU A 129 -2.25 11.95 -10.51
CA LEU A 129 -1.66 10.73 -9.98
C LEU A 129 -2.65 9.58 -10.11
N ALA A 130 -2.28 8.53 -10.83
CA ALA A 130 -3.08 7.32 -10.95
C ALA A 130 -2.48 6.22 -10.08
N TYR A 131 -3.31 5.62 -9.23
CA TYR A 131 -2.97 4.56 -8.30
C TYR A 131 -3.66 3.29 -8.73
N LEU A 132 -2.89 2.29 -9.15
CA LEU A 132 -3.39 0.98 -9.57
C LEU A 132 -3.13 -0.04 -8.47
N ALA A 133 -4.20 -0.52 -7.84
CA ALA A 133 -4.17 -1.66 -6.94
C ALA A 133 -4.35 -2.95 -7.75
N TYR A 134 -3.46 -3.92 -7.58
CA TYR A 134 -3.55 -5.22 -8.26
C TYR A 134 -2.93 -6.33 -7.40
N SER A 135 -3.38 -7.56 -7.65
CA SER A 135 -2.88 -8.74 -6.94
C SER A 135 -2.01 -9.58 -7.86
N ASP A 136 -0.76 -9.77 -7.48
CA ASP A 136 0.11 -10.72 -8.16
C ASP A 136 -0.19 -12.12 -7.69
N LYS A 137 -0.58 -13.00 -8.62
CA LYS A 137 -0.67 -14.43 -8.41
C LYS A 137 0.41 -15.09 -9.28
N VAL A 138 1.48 -15.59 -8.66
CA VAL A 138 2.70 -16.08 -9.35
C VAL A 138 2.42 -17.15 -10.41
N VAL A 139 1.33 -17.91 -10.30
CA VAL A 139 1.06 -19.09 -11.15
C VAL A 139 0.10 -18.81 -12.33
N GLU A 140 -0.87 -17.91 -12.18
CA GLU A 140 -1.91 -17.67 -13.21
C GLU A 140 -2.05 -16.19 -13.60
N GLY A 141 -1.38 -15.27 -12.90
CA GLY A 141 -1.74 -13.86 -12.90
C GLY A 141 -3.13 -13.63 -12.25
N SER A 142 -3.42 -12.41 -11.82
CA SER A 142 -4.79 -11.99 -11.53
C SER A 142 -5.06 -10.70 -12.28
N PRO A 143 -5.93 -10.70 -13.31
CA PRO A 143 -6.29 -9.45 -13.99
C PRO A 143 -7.14 -8.53 -13.10
N LYS A 144 -7.48 -8.96 -11.88
CA LYS A 144 -8.24 -8.18 -10.90
C LYS A 144 -7.41 -6.99 -10.44
N ASN A 145 -7.93 -5.82 -10.74
CA ASN A 145 -7.33 -4.56 -10.36
C ASN A 145 -8.41 -3.52 -10.03
N ALA A 146 -8.00 -2.48 -9.33
CA ALA A 146 -8.79 -1.29 -9.09
C ALA A 146 -7.90 -0.05 -9.31
N LEU A 147 -8.49 1.02 -9.83
CA LEU A 147 -7.78 2.26 -10.15
C LEU A 147 -8.41 3.43 -9.41
N SER A 148 -7.57 4.30 -8.86
CA SER A 148 -7.97 5.63 -8.39
C SER A 148 -7.14 6.69 -9.11
N ALA A 149 -7.76 7.79 -9.51
CA ALA A 149 -7.08 8.91 -10.13
C ALA A 149 -7.28 10.18 -9.28
N VAL A 150 -6.17 10.81 -8.89
CA VAL A 150 -6.13 11.99 -8.03
C VAL A 150 -5.59 13.16 -8.85
N PRO A 151 -6.46 14.05 -9.37
CA PRO A 151 -5.99 15.26 -10.03
C PRO A 151 -5.31 16.16 -8.99
N ILE A 152 -4.13 16.67 -9.31
CA ILE A 152 -3.42 17.63 -8.47
C ILE A 152 -4.01 19.01 -8.78
N ILE A 153 -4.83 19.49 -7.86
CA ILE A 153 -5.47 20.80 -7.96
C ILE A 153 -4.88 21.77 -6.93
N PRO A 154 -4.89 23.09 -7.22
CA PRO A 154 -4.51 24.09 -6.23
C PRO A 154 -5.32 23.92 -4.94
N TRP A 155 -4.62 23.84 -3.81
CA TRP A 155 -5.28 23.69 -2.51
C TRP A 155 -5.74 25.05 -1.98
N SER A 156 -7.06 25.24 -1.92
CA SER A 156 -7.66 26.41 -1.27
C SER A 156 -7.80 26.12 0.22
N LYS A 157 -7.18 26.95 1.07
CA LYS A 157 -7.31 26.85 2.52
C LYS A 157 -8.66 27.35 3.00
#